data_AF-A0A498T2L0-F1
#
_entry.id   AF-A0A498T2L0-F1
#
_cell.length_a   1.000
_cell.length_b   1.000
_cell.length_c   1.000
_cell.angle_alpha   90.00
_cell.angle_beta   90.00
_cell.angle_gamma   90.00
#
_symmetry.space_group_name_H-M   'P 1'
#
loop_
_entity.id
_entity.type
_entity.pdbx_description
1 polymer ?
#
loop_
_entity_poly.entity_id
_entity_poly.type
_entity_poly.pdbx_seq_one_letter_code
_entity_poly.pdbx_strand_id
1 'polypeptide(L)'
;FTGQNCETNINDCSPSPCPLAATCIDQVDGFFCQCPFNMTGLNCDKVIDEDYDFHFYDPILPAAAALSVPFKFTSSAFTISLWVKFDAPLTRGIVLTLYNSRESNYPSKISELLRISADNIHLNLLHDETPLNLHFPPTQRLNDGNWNNLVITWQSADGSYSLIWNAVRIYADIGYGTGKTL
;
A
#
# COMPACT_ATOMS: atom_id res chain seq x y z
N PHE A 1 -20.62 7.55 -16.37
CA PHE A 1 -20.41 8.41 -17.55
C PHE A 1 -21.72 8.96 -18.13
N THR A 2 -21.66 10.16 -18.69
CA THR A 2 -22.72 10.85 -19.44
C THR A 2 -22.17 11.37 -20.77
N GLY A 3 -23.06 11.88 -21.64
CA GLY A 3 -22.71 12.31 -23.00
C GLY A 3 -23.04 11.25 -24.05
N GLN A 4 -23.04 11.64 -25.32
CA GLN A 4 -23.44 10.75 -26.41
C GLN A 4 -22.43 9.61 -26.64
N ASN A 5 -21.16 9.86 -26.31
CA ASN A 5 -20.06 8.91 -26.46
C ASN A 5 -19.50 8.49 -25.08
N CYS A 6 -20.26 8.68 -24.00
CA CYS A 6 -19.80 8.45 -22.62
C CYS A 6 -18.50 9.21 -22.28
N GLU A 7 -18.33 10.41 -22.84
CA GLU A 7 -17.11 11.19 -22.72
C GLU A 7 -17.00 11.94 -21.37
N THR A 8 -18.11 12.12 -20.66
CA THR A 8 -18.15 12.91 -19.42
C THR A 8 -18.24 11.98 -18.22
N ASN A 9 -17.27 12.07 -17.30
CA ASN A 9 -17.37 11.34 -16.03
C ASN A 9 -18.53 11.89 -15.18
N ILE A 10 -19.23 11.03 -14.47
CA ILE A 10 -20.23 11.48 -13.49
C ILE A 10 -19.48 11.89 -12.24
N ASN A 11 -19.85 13.01 -11.63
CA ASN A 11 -19.27 13.41 -10.35
C ASN A 11 -19.91 12.61 -9.21
N ASP A 12 -19.25 11.53 -8.80
CA ASP A 12 -19.71 10.63 -7.74
C ASP A 12 -19.57 11.23 -6.35
N CYS A 13 -18.89 12.39 -6.23
CA CYS A 13 -18.81 13.16 -4.98
C CYS A 13 -20.04 14.03 -4.70
N SER A 14 -21.09 14.02 -5.52
CA SER A 14 -22.32 14.79 -5.29
C SER A 14 -23.50 13.85 -4.98
N PRO A 15 -24.19 13.95 -3.82
CA PRO A 15 -24.23 15.10 -2.89
C PRO A 15 -23.28 15.02 -1.68
N SER A 16 -22.10 14.42 -1.82
CA SER A 16 -21.10 14.15 -0.78
C SER A 16 -21.30 12.80 -0.06
N PRO A 17 -20.67 11.72 -0.56
CA PRO A 17 -20.75 10.40 0.06
C PRO A 17 -19.80 10.23 1.26
N CYS A 18 -18.81 11.12 1.41
CA CYS A 18 -17.83 11.07 2.50
C CYS A 18 -18.30 11.86 3.73
N PRO A 19 -17.87 11.50 4.96
CA PRO A 19 -18.19 12.26 6.17
C PRO A 19 -17.57 13.67 6.15
N LEU A 20 -18.13 14.58 6.94
CA LEU A 20 -17.81 16.03 6.94
C LEU A 20 -16.32 16.40 7.07
N ALA A 21 -15.50 15.54 7.68
CA ALA A 21 -14.06 15.77 7.87
C ALA A 21 -13.18 15.07 6.81
N ALA A 22 -13.77 14.30 5.89
CA ALA A 22 -13.08 13.62 4.80
C ALA A 22 -13.18 14.43 3.50
N THR A 23 -12.14 14.35 2.68
CA THR A 23 -12.15 14.97 1.34
C THR A 23 -12.60 13.94 0.32
N CYS A 24 -13.71 14.21 -0.38
CA CYS A 24 -14.16 13.35 -1.47
C CYS A 24 -13.38 13.63 -2.75
N ILE A 25 -12.88 12.57 -3.37
CA ILE A 25 -12.15 12.60 -4.63
C ILE A 25 -12.95 11.82 -5.67
N ASP A 26 -13.46 12.52 -6.69
CA ASP A 26 -14.20 11.92 -7.81
C ASP A 26 -13.32 10.92 -8.57
N GLN A 27 -13.85 9.76 -8.93
CA GLN A 27 -13.21 8.70 -9.73
C GLN A 27 -13.99 8.47 -11.05
N VAL A 28 -13.31 7.97 -12.08
CA VAL A 28 -13.80 7.55 -13.41
C VAL A 28 -14.97 6.57 -13.31
N ASP A 29 -15.12 5.89 -12.18
CA ASP A 29 -16.24 4.98 -11.89
C ASP A 29 -16.42 4.83 -10.36
N GLY A 30 -16.60 5.95 -9.65
CA GLY A 30 -16.82 5.96 -8.21
C GLY A 30 -16.20 7.16 -7.50
N PHE A 31 -15.96 7.05 -6.20
CA PHE A 31 -15.30 8.09 -5.42
C PHE A 31 -14.30 7.45 -4.45
N PHE A 32 -13.34 8.25 -3.99
CA PHE A 32 -12.44 7.90 -2.90
C PHE A 32 -12.56 8.94 -1.78
N CYS A 33 -12.79 8.47 -0.55
CA CYS A 33 -12.74 9.33 0.61
C CYS A 33 -11.32 9.38 1.18
N GLN A 34 -10.68 10.54 1.09
CA GLN A 34 -9.45 10.79 1.81
C GLN A 34 -9.78 11.04 3.28
N CYS A 35 -9.49 10.04 4.12
CA CYS A 35 -9.84 10.08 5.53
C CYS A 35 -8.94 11.01 6.34
N PRO A 36 -9.49 11.70 7.35
CA PRO A 36 -8.67 12.35 8.36
C PRO A 36 -7.83 11.32 9.12
N PHE A 37 -6.78 11.78 9.79
CA PHE A 37 -5.80 10.91 10.47
C PHE A 37 -6.38 9.98 11.55
N ASN A 38 -7.60 10.24 12.02
CA ASN A 38 -8.30 9.49 13.05
C ASN A 38 -9.42 8.58 12.49
N MET A 39 -9.54 8.44 11.17
CA MET A 39 -10.54 7.57 10.54
C MET A 39 -9.95 6.71 9.41
N THR A 40 -10.59 5.59 9.13
CA THR A 40 -10.21 4.59 8.13
C THR A 40 -11.45 3.92 7.52
N GLY A 41 -11.26 3.02 6.56
CA GLY A 41 -12.34 2.36 5.81
C GLY A 41 -12.65 3.07 4.49
N LEU A 42 -13.38 2.38 3.59
CA LEU A 42 -13.67 2.87 2.24
C LEU A 42 -14.37 4.24 2.24
N ASN A 43 -15.24 4.46 3.22
CA ASN A 43 -16.02 5.69 3.39
C ASN A 43 -15.59 6.49 4.63
N CYS A 44 -14.40 6.24 5.19
CA CYS A 44 -13.95 6.84 6.44
C CYS A 44 -14.94 6.66 7.60
N ASP A 45 -15.49 5.46 7.74
CA ASP A 45 -16.54 5.09 8.68
C ASP A 45 -16.02 4.41 9.95
N LYS A 46 -14.72 4.09 10.01
CA LYS A 46 -14.07 3.42 11.14
C LYS A 46 -13.14 4.37 11.85
N VAL A 47 -13.22 4.44 13.18
CA VAL A 47 -12.35 5.29 14.01
C VAL A 47 -11.02 4.56 14.28
N ILE A 48 -9.92 5.30 14.29
CA ILE A 48 -8.60 4.79 14.73
C ILE A 48 -8.47 5.10 16.23
N ASP A 49 -8.20 4.08 17.04
CA ASP A 49 -8.12 4.16 18.51
C ASP A 49 -6.78 4.80 19.00
N GLU A 50 -6.72 5.14 20.29
CA GLU A 50 -5.71 5.98 20.96
C GLU A 50 -4.27 5.44 20.93
N ASP A 51 -4.05 4.18 20.53
CA ASP A 51 -2.72 3.56 20.45
C ASP A 51 -2.04 3.73 19.07
N TYR A 52 -2.67 4.40 18.10
CA TYR A 52 -2.18 4.57 16.72
C TYR A 52 -1.95 3.26 15.94
N ASP A 53 -2.36 2.13 16.50
CA ASP A 53 -2.39 0.84 15.82
C ASP A 53 -3.58 0.81 14.87
N PHE A 54 -3.31 0.53 13.60
CA PHE A 54 -4.38 0.27 12.62
C PHE A 54 -4.90 -1.16 12.78
N HIS A 55 -5.97 -1.34 13.56
CA HIS A 55 -6.67 -2.61 13.64
C HIS A 55 -7.76 -2.72 12.56
N PHE A 56 -7.47 -3.49 11.52
CA PHE A 56 -8.41 -3.72 10.43
C PHE A 56 -9.27 -4.95 10.71
N TYR A 57 -10.37 -4.76 11.42
CA TYR A 57 -11.38 -5.81 11.65
C TYR A 57 -12.74 -5.38 11.15
N ASP A 58 -13.32 -6.16 10.23
CA ASP A 58 -14.72 -6.03 9.84
C ASP A 58 -15.20 -7.33 9.18
N PRO A 59 -16.32 -7.92 9.66
CA PRO A 59 -16.84 -9.18 9.15
C PRO A 59 -17.55 -9.07 7.79
N ILE A 60 -17.83 -7.85 7.30
CA ILE A 60 -18.70 -7.57 6.15
C ILE A 60 -17.93 -6.80 5.06
N LEU A 61 -17.10 -5.81 5.42
CA LEU A 61 -16.44 -4.91 4.47
C LEU A 61 -14.92 -4.81 4.70
N PRO A 62 -14.09 -4.83 3.64
CA PRO A 62 -12.66 -4.61 3.79
C PRO A 62 -12.39 -3.22 4.38
N ALA A 63 -11.43 -3.15 5.30
CA ALA A 63 -10.92 -1.89 5.84
C ALA A 63 -9.55 -1.60 5.24
N ALA A 64 -9.30 -0.35 4.86
CA ALA A 64 -8.01 0.10 4.38
C ALA A 64 -7.78 1.54 4.84
N ALA A 65 -6.53 1.86 5.16
CA ALA A 65 -6.05 3.22 5.33
C ALA A 65 -5.11 3.55 4.17
N ALA A 66 -5.22 4.77 3.64
CA ALA A 66 -4.38 5.22 2.55
C ALA A 66 -3.87 6.64 2.85
N LEU A 67 -2.60 6.88 2.51
CA LEU A 67 -1.96 8.17 2.61
C LEU A 67 -1.43 8.55 1.23
N SER A 68 -1.93 9.66 0.69
CA SER A 68 -1.36 10.28 -0.51
C SER A 68 -0.29 11.29 -0.09
N VAL A 69 0.89 11.18 -0.68
CA VAL A 69 2.01 12.10 -0.45
C VAL A 69 2.13 13.08 -1.63
N PRO A 70 2.04 14.40 -1.40
CA PRO A 70 1.93 15.39 -2.47
C PRO A 70 3.30 15.78 -3.06
N PHE A 71 4.29 14.90 -2.97
CA PHE A 71 5.64 15.14 -3.48
C PHE A 71 6.15 13.88 -4.17
N LYS A 72 7.03 14.10 -5.16
CA LYS A 72 7.71 13.01 -5.84
C LYS A 72 8.83 12.50 -4.94
N PHE A 73 8.95 11.18 -4.84
CA PHE A 73 10.16 10.57 -4.32
C PHE A 73 11.25 10.71 -5.37
N THR A 74 12.42 11.18 -4.94
CA THR A 74 13.66 11.16 -5.75
C THR A 74 14.75 10.62 -4.84
N SER A 75 14.87 9.31 -4.77
CA SER A 75 15.78 8.67 -3.81
C SER A 75 16.61 7.57 -4.44
N SER A 76 17.87 7.48 -4.01
CA SER A 76 18.79 6.38 -4.33
C SER A 76 18.70 5.23 -3.32
N ALA A 77 17.82 5.33 -2.32
CA ALA A 77 17.57 4.28 -1.36
C ALA A 77 16.16 4.41 -0.76
N PHE A 78 15.55 3.31 -0.35
CA PHE A 78 14.34 3.37 0.46
C PHE A 78 14.36 2.28 1.53
N THR A 79 13.61 2.51 2.60
CA THR A 79 13.41 1.53 3.67
C THR A 79 11.97 1.60 4.13
N ILE A 80 11.33 0.44 4.23
CA ILE A 80 10.03 0.27 4.85
C ILE A 80 10.22 -0.63 6.06
N SER A 81 9.73 -0.20 7.22
CA SER A 81 9.70 -1.00 8.43
C SER A 81 8.30 -0.91 9.04
N LEU A 82 7.70 -2.06 9.34
CA LEU A 82 6.38 -2.13 9.95
C LEU A 82 6.26 -3.35 10.87
N TRP A 83 5.37 -3.23 11.85
CA TRP A 83 4.90 -4.34 12.65
C TRP A 83 3.52 -4.77 12.15
N VAL A 84 3.30 -6.08 12.01
CA VAL A 84 2.03 -6.63 11.56
C VAL A 84 1.70 -7.89 12.36
N LYS A 85 0.42 -8.06 12.65
CA LYS A 85 -0.15 -9.27 13.23
C LYS A 85 -1.47 -9.57 12.54
N PHE A 86 -1.68 -10.83 12.18
CA PHE A 86 -2.99 -11.32 11.75
C PHE A 86 -3.72 -11.89 12.96
N ASP A 87 -4.97 -11.46 13.18
CA ASP A 87 -5.81 -11.92 14.30
C ASP A 87 -6.03 -13.44 14.29
N ALA A 88 -6.24 -13.98 13.09
CA ALA A 88 -6.38 -15.42 12.87
C ALA A 88 -5.18 -15.94 12.04
N PRO A 89 -4.52 -17.02 12.48
CA PRO A 89 -3.41 -17.61 11.75
C PRO A 89 -3.88 -18.14 10.38
N LEU A 90 -2.97 -18.16 9.41
CA LEU A 90 -3.21 -18.60 8.02
C LEU A 90 -4.21 -17.73 7.23
N THR A 91 -4.72 -16.64 7.81
CA THR A 91 -5.52 -15.66 7.09
C THR A 91 -4.74 -15.07 5.94
N ARG A 92 -5.39 -14.92 4.78
CA ARG A 92 -4.82 -14.25 3.62
C ARG A 92 -5.21 -12.78 3.64
N GLY A 93 -4.32 -11.94 3.14
CA GLY A 93 -4.59 -10.52 3.05
C GLY A 93 -3.38 -9.76 2.56
N ILE A 94 -3.63 -8.52 2.17
CA ILE A 94 -2.61 -7.55 1.80
C ILE A 94 -2.38 -6.65 3.01
N VAL A 95 -1.13 -6.52 3.40
CA VAL A 95 -0.70 -5.71 4.55
C VAL A 95 -0.43 -4.27 4.11
N LEU A 96 0.27 -4.11 2.98
CA LEU A 96 0.67 -2.81 2.46
C LEU A 96 0.73 -2.87 0.94
N THR A 97 0.21 -1.84 0.28
CA THR A 97 0.42 -1.58 -1.13
C THR A 97 0.96 -0.17 -1.30
N LEU A 98 2.06 -0.02 -2.03
CA LEU A 98 2.58 1.26 -2.49
C LEU A 98 2.35 1.35 -4.00
N TYR A 99 1.72 2.43 -4.42
CA TYR A 99 1.47 2.73 -5.83
C TYR A 99 2.01 4.11 -6.17
N ASN A 100 2.47 4.26 -7.41
CA ASN A 100 2.72 5.56 -8.01
C ASN A 100 1.44 6.03 -8.72
N SER A 101 1.05 7.28 -8.54
CA SER A 101 0.00 7.92 -9.33
C SER A 101 0.59 9.02 -10.22
N ARG A 102 0.10 9.11 -11.46
CA ARG A 102 0.51 10.20 -12.37
C ARG A 102 -0.29 11.49 -12.16
N GLU A 103 -1.33 11.45 -11.34
CA GLU A 103 -2.18 12.60 -11.01
C GLU A 103 -2.13 12.90 -9.51
N SER A 104 -1.88 14.16 -9.16
CA SER A 104 -1.59 14.59 -7.77
C SER A 104 -2.74 14.37 -6.79
N ASN A 105 -3.98 14.35 -7.28
CA ASN A 105 -5.19 14.29 -6.46
C ASN A 105 -6.14 13.16 -6.88
N TYR A 106 -5.73 12.30 -7.81
CA TYR A 106 -6.58 11.28 -8.39
C TYR A 106 -5.71 10.04 -8.65
N PRO A 107 -6.02 8.85 -8.11
CA PRO A 107 -5.31 7.61 -8.42
C PRO A 107 -5.71 7.07 -9.81
N SER A 108 -5.36 7.77 -10.89
CA SER A 108 -5.49 7.29 -12.27
C SER A 108 -4.13 6.80 -12.73
N LYS A 109 -4.15 5.79 -13.61
CA LYS A 109 -2.92 5.25 -14.22
C LYS A 109 -1.91 4.83 -13.15
N ILE A 110 -2.42 4.22 -12.09
CA ILE A 110 -1.61 3.76 -10.96
C ILE A 110 -0.67 2.66 -11.41
N SER A 111 0.58 2.73 -10.95
CA SER A 111 1.57 1.66 -11.11
C SER A 111 1.91 1.12 -9.74
N GLU A 112 1.63 -0.17 -9.50
CA GLU A 112 2.05 -0.83 -8.28
C GLU A 112 3.57 -0.91 -8.21
N LEU A 113 4.13 -0.39 -7.12
CA LEU A 113 5.56 -0.42 -6.83
C LEU A 113 5.92 -1.50 -5.83
N LEU A 114 5.05 -1.75 -4.86
CA LEU A 114 5.25 -2.74 -3.81
C LEU A 114 3.91 -3.27 -3.33
N ARG A 115 3.83 -4.58 -3.14
CA ARG A 115 2.73 -5.24 -2.45
C ARG A 115 3.28 -6.24 -1.46
N ILE A 116 2.88 -6.10 -0.20
CA ILE A 116 3.21 -7.03 0.88
C ILE A 116 1.95 -7.80 1.24
N SER A 117 1.98 -9.10 1.05
CA SER A 117 0.90 -10.02 1.42
C SER A 117 1.33 -10.90 2.59
N ALA A 118 0.41 -11.71 3.11
CA ALA A 118 0.71 -12.67 4.17
C ALA A 118 1.83 -13.68 3.83
N ASP A 119 1.98 -14.02 2.55
CA ASP A 119 2.82 -15.12 2.05
C ASP A 119 3.87 -14.70 1.01
N ASN A 120 3.75 -13.50 0.42
CA ASN A 120 4.72 -13.00 -0.55
C ASN A 120 4.89 -11.47 -0.50
N ILE A 121 5.93 -11.02 -1.19
CA ILE A 121 6.20 -9.62 -1.49
C ILE A 121 6.45 -9.50 -2.99
N HIS A 122 5.67 -8.64 -3.64
CA HIS A 122 5.89 -8.23 -5.02
C HIS A 122 6.53 -6.85 -5.04
N LEU A 123 7.67 -6.70 -5.71
CA LEU A 123 8.43 -5.46 -5.77
C LEU A 123 8.71 -5.10 -7.23
N ASN A 124 8.21 -3.94 -7.64
CA ASN A 124 8.24 -3.40 -8.99
C ASN A 124 8.53 -1.89 -8.95
N LEU A 125 9.66 -1.54 -8.35
CA LEU A 125 10.04 -0.15 -8.07
C LEU A 125 10.39 0.64 -9.33
N LEU A 126 10.90 -0.05 -10.35
CA LEU A 126 11.46 0.55 -11.56
C LEU A 126 10.82 -0.11 -12.79
N HIS A 127 10.32 0.72 -13.72
CA HIS A 127 9.54 0.25 -14.87
C HIS A 127 10.34 -0.56 -15.89
N ASP A 128 11.66 -0.40 -15.90
CA ASP A 128 12.58 -1.02 -16.84
C ASP A 128 13.40 -2.18 -16.22
N GLU A 129 13.09 -2.54 -14.97
CA GLU A 129 13.64 -3.72 -14.29
C GLU A 129 12.63 -4.86 -14.28
N THR A 130 13.11 -6.09 -14.14
CA THR A 130 12.24 -7.24 -13.92
C THR A 130 11.66 -7.21 -12.50
N PRO A 131 10.33 -7.30 -12.31
CA PRO A 131 9.74 -7.32 -10.97
C PRO A 131 10.23 -8.51 -10.14
N LEU A 132 10.49 -8.26 -8.86
CA LEU A 132 10.89 -9.29 -7.90
C LEU A 132 9.66 -9.86 -7.20
N ASN A 133 9.58 -11.19 -7.10
CA ASN A 133 8.54 -11.92 -6.38
C ASN A 133 9.17 -12.76 -5.28
N LEU A 134 9.26 -12.19 -4.08
CA LEU A 134 9.87 -12.83 -2.90
C LEU A 134 8.80 -13.57 -2.12
N HIS A 135 9.03 -14.84 -1.80
CA HIS A 135 8.03 -15.66 -1.09
C HIS A 135 8.52 -15.94 0.33
N PHE A 136 7.67 -15.72 1.34
CA PHE A 136 8.05 -16.06 2.70
C PHE A 136 8.21 -17.58 2.83
N PRO A 137 9.30 -18.07 3.45
CA PRO A 137 9.42 -19.47 3.83
C PRO A 137 8.24 -19.89 4.72
N PRO A 138 7.82 -21.16 4.69
CA PRO A 138 6.66 -21.63 5.44
C PRO A 138 6.70 -21.33 6.95
N THR A 139 7.90 -21.23 7.52
CA THR A 139 8.14 -20.97 8.96
C THR A 139 8.24 -19.49 9.32
N GLN A 140 8.19 -18.58 8.34
CA GLN A 140 8.47 -17.14 8.49
C GLN A 140 7.39 -16.29 7.78
N ARG A 141 6.16 -16.80 7.74
CA ARG A 141 5.01 -16.06 7.19
C ARG A 141 4.54 -15.00 8.18
N LEU A 142 3.90 -13.95 7.67
CA LEU A 142 3.36 -12.88 8.51
C LEU A 142 2.06 -13.28 9.24
N ASN A 143 1.36 -14.29 8.73
CA ASN A 143 0.08 -14.77 9.24
C ASN A 143 0.23 -15.96 10.20
N ASP A 144 1.26 -15.95 11.05
CA ASP A 144 1.50 -16.98 12.06
C ASP A 144 0.70 -16.78 13.37
N GLY A 145 -0.03 -15.66 13.48
CA GLY A 145 -0.82 -15.29 14.66
C GLY A 145 -0.03 -14.46 15.69
N ASN A 146 1.26 -14.24 15.47
CA ASN A 146 2.12 -13.40 16.32
C ASN A 146 2.37 -12.03 15.69
N TRP A 147 2.92 -11.13 16.49
CA TRP A 147 3.49 -9.89 15.98
C TRP A 147 4.79 -10.17 15.23
N ASN A 148 4.86 -9.71 13.99
CA ASN A 148 6.01 -9.84 13.12
C ASN A 148 6.52 -8.45 12.73
N ASN A 149 7.82 -8.24 12.89
CA ASN A 149 8.52 -7.08 12.33
C ASN A 149 9.02 -7.42 10.93
N LEU A 150 8.67 -6.57 9.96
CA LEU A 150 9.10 -6.69 8.59
C LEU A 150 9.89 -5.45 8.20
N VAL A 151 11.06 -5.66 7.60
CA VAL A 151 11.89 -4.59 7.03
C VAL A 151 12.28 -4.93 5.60
N ILE A 152 12.05 -3.98 4.69
CA ILE A 152 12.48 -4.02 3.30
C ILE A 152 13.42 -2.86 3.07
N THR A 153 14.60 -3.14 2.54
CA THR A 153 15.59 -2.11 2.19
C THR A 153 15.99 -2.26 0.74
N TRP A 154 16.28 -1.14 0.08
CA TRP A 154 16.93 -1.11 -1.23
C TRP A 154 17.87 0.08 -1.33
N GLN A 155 18.98 -0.11 -2.04
CA GLN A 155 19.96 0.91 -2.33
C GLN A 155 20.43 0.79 -3.79
N SER A 156 20.47 1.92 -4.49
CA SER A 156 20.79 1.93 -5.92
C SER A 156 22.28 1.85 -6.25
N ALA A 157 23.19 2.10 -5.29
CA ALA A 157 24.63 2.11 -5.54
C ALA A 157 25.13 0.80 -6.18
N ASP A 158 24.64 -0.33 -5.67
CA ASP A 158 24.92 -1.69 -6.15
C ASP A 158 23.63 -2.48 -6.46
N GLY A 159 22.47 -1.83 -6.37
CA GLY A 159 21.16 -2.47 -6.51
C GLY A 159 20.87 -3.47 -5.39
N SER A 160 21.51 -3.30 -4.22
CA SER A 160 21.28 -4.18 -3.08
C SER A 160 19.87 -4.03 -2.54
N TYR A 161 19.24 -5.17 -2.25
CA TYR A 161 17.97 -5.21 -1.55
C TYR A 161 17.98 -6.29 -0.48
N SER A 162 17.16 -6.12 0.55
CA SER A 162 17.04 -7.11 1.63
C SER A 162 15.65 -7.16 2.21
N LEU A 163 15.26 -8.37 2.57
CA LEU A 163 14.05 -8.65 3.35
C LEU A 163 14.45 -9.20 4.70
N ILE A 164 14.00 -8.55 5.77
CA ILE A 164 14.28 -8.92 7.15
C ILE A 164 12.96 -9.16 7.86
N TRP A 165 12.83 -10.32 8.50
CA TRP A 165 11.67 -10.74 9.28
C TRP A 165 12.14 -11.04 10.71
N ASN A 166 11.56 -10.37 11.71
CA ASN A 166 11.93 -10.55 13.13
C ASN A 166 13.46 -10.56 13.36
N ALA A 167 14.16 -9.58 12.77
CA ALA A 167 15.62 -9.46 12.79
C ALA A 167 16.42 -10.55 12.04
N VAL A 168 15.76 -11.49 11.38
CA VAL A 168 16.39 -12.50 10.51
C VAL A 168 16.31 -12.04 9.06
N ARG A 169 17.45 -11.92 8.38
CA ARG A 169 17.49 -11.60 6.94
C ARG A 169 17.13 -12.85 6.13
N ILE A 170 15.96 -12.83 5.49
CA ILE A 170 15.42 -13.95 4.69
C ILE A 170 15.89 -13.87 3.23
N TYR A 171 15.92 -12.67 2.67
CA TYR A 171 16.45 -12.42 1.33
C TYR A 171 17.50 -11.32 1.36
N ALA A 172 18.55 -11.51 0.56
CA ALA A 172 19.60 -10.54 0.34
C ALA A 172 20.19 -10.81 -1.04
N ASP A 173 20.14 -9.83 -1.93
CA ASP A 173 20.79 -9.92 -3.24
C ASP A 173 21.14 -8.50 -3.73
N ILE A 174 21.82 -8.43 -4.88
CA ILE A 174 22.29 -7.20 -5.52
C ILE A 174 21.81 -7.10 -6.97
N GLY A 175 22.10 -5.98 -7.62
CA GLY A 175 21.87 -5.79 -9.05
C GLY A 175 20.52 -5.18 -9.42
N TYR A 176 19.50 -5.27 -8.56
CA TYR A 176 18.18 -4.70 -8.85
C TYR A 176 18.21 -3.17 -8.82
N GLY A 177 18.03 -2.52 -9.96
CA GLY A 177 17.95 -1.06 -10.01
C GLY A 177 19.28 -0.33 -9.81
N THR A 178 20.40 -0.96 -10.19
CA THR A 178 21.74 -0.39 -10.00
C THR A 178 21.90 0.93 -10.77
N GLY A 179 22.37 1.97 -10.08
CA GLY A 179 22.57 3.32 -10.63
C GLY A 179 21.27 4.11 -10.89
N LYS A 180 20.11 3.58 -10.49
CA LYS A 180 18.80 4.22 -10.73
C LYS A 180 18.33 5.03 -9.53
N THR A 181 17.32 5.86 -9.76
CA THR A 181 16.63 6.63 -8.72
C THR A 181 15.15 6.30 -8.77
N LEU A 182 14.57 6.05 -7.60
CA LEU A 182 13.13 5.93 -7.41
C LEU A 182 12.46 7.29 -7.60
#